data_AF-A0AAP1RD19-F1
#
_entry.id   AF-A0AAP1RD19-F1
#
_cell.length_a   1.000
_cell.length_b   1.000
_cell.length_c   1.000
_cell.angle_alpha   90.00
_cell.angle_beta   90.00
_cell.angle_gamma   90.00
#
_symmetry.space_group_name_H-M   'P 1'
#
loop_
_entity.id
_entity.type
_entity.pdbx_description
1 polymer ?
#
loop_
_entity_poly.entity_id
_entity_poly.type
_entity_poly.pdbx_seq_one_letter_code
_entity_poly.pdbx_strand_id
1 'polypeptide(L)'
;MRTVNGCILLLAAISITFAAVSGAYHLDMQQLLALILRQENVPVQEQIVFWQIRVPRILAALFLGAALAGAGTTYQGMFRNPLVSPDILGVSAGAGLGACAAILWG
;
A
#
# COMPACT_ATOMS: atom_id res chain seq x y z
N MET A 1 -2.13 20.90 -14.93
CA MET A 1 -1.50 19.55 -14.93
C MET A 1 -0.25 19.48 -14.07
N ARG A 2 0.75 20.38 -14.22
CA ARG A 2 1.98 20.36 -13.39
C ARG A 2 1.73 20.50 -11.88
N THR A 3 0.81 21.36 -11.46
CA THR A 3 0.46 21.57 -10.04
C THR A 3 -0.25 20.37 -9.42
N VAL A 4 -1.18 19.76 -10.14
CA VAL A 4 -1.95 18.58 -9.67
C VAL A 4 -1.03 17.37 -9.48
N ASN A 5 -0.13 17.10 -10.42
CA ASN A 5 0.83 15.99 -10.28
C ASN A 5 1.77 16.21 -9.08
N GLY A 6 2.18 17.46 -8.82
CA GLY A 6 2.94 17.82 -7.62
C GLY A 6 2.17 17.50 -6.34
N CYS A 7 0.89 17.88 -6.26
CA CYS A 7 0.05 17.58 -5.09
C CYS A 7 -0.11 16.07 -4.85
N ILE A 8 -0.30 15.27 -5.91
CA ILE A 8 -0.44 13.81 -5.78
C ILE A 8 0.86 13.19 -5.24
N LEU A 9 2.02 13.60 -5.75
CA LEU A 9 3.31 13.10 -5.27
C LEU A 9 3.58 13.50 -3.82
N LEU A 10 3.23 14.74 -3.44
CA LEU A 10 3.35 15.20 -2.05
C LEU A 10 2.44 14.40 -1.11
N LEU A 11 1.18 14.19 -1.48
CA LEU A 11 0.24 13.38 -0.70
C LEU A 11 0.72 11.94 -0.57
N ALA A 12 1.26 11.35 -1.63
CA ALA A 12 1.86 10.02 -1.60
C ALA A 12 3.04 9.98 -0.61
N ALA A 13 3.96 10.95 -0.68
CA ALA A 13 5.11 11.02 0.23
C ALA A 13 4.71 11.19 1.70
N ILE A 14 3.70 12.04 1.98
CA ILE A 14 3.14 12.22 3.32
C ILE A 14 2.51 10.91 3.81
N SER A 15 1.72 10.23 2.97
CA SER A 15 1.07 8.97 3.33
C SER A 15 2.07 7.85 3.64
N ILE A 16 3.18 7.75 2.88
CA ILE A 16 4.24 6.76 3.11
C ILE A 16 4.96 7.06 4.43
N THR A 17 5.28 8.33 4.68
CA THR A 17 5.95 8.75 5.93
C THR A 17 5.05 8.46 7.13
N PHE A 18 3.77 8.78 7.04
CA PHE A 18 2.79 8.48 8.07
C PHE A 18 2.66 6.97 8.32
N ALA A 19 2.58 6.16 7.25
CA ALA A 19 2.52 4.71 7.35
C ALA A 19 3.78 4.11 8.00
N ALA A 20 4.96 4.68 7.75
CA ALA A 20 6.21 4.24 8.34
C ALA A 20 6.29 4.52 9.85
N VAL A 21 5.75 5.66 10.30
CA VAL A 21 5.74 6.06 11.71
C VAL A 21 4.59 5.39 12.48
N SER A 22 3.42 5.22 11.87
CA SER A 22 2.23 4.66 12.52
C SER A 22 2.40 3.16 12.87
N GLY A 23 2.11 2.79 14.11
CA GLY A 23 2.07 1.39 14.54
C GLY A 23 2.09 1.24 16.06
N ALA A 24 1.90 0.01 16.55
CA ALA A 24 1.90 -0.28 17.98
C ALA A 24 3.26 -0.02 18.65
N TYR A 25 4.36 -0.13 17.88
CA TYR A 25 5.70 0.27 18.31
C TYR A 25 5.94 1.72 17.92
N HIS A 26 6.19 2.58 18.90
CA HIS A 26 6.54 3.97 18.66
C HIS A 26 7.98 4.04 18.16
N LEU A 27 8.15 4.39 16.89
CA LEU A 27 9.47 4.68 16.30
C LEU A 27 9.62 6.20 16.25
N ASP A 28 10.59 6.73 16.97
CA ASP A 28 10.92 8.16 16.89
C ASP A 28 11.56 8.47 15.53
N MET A 29 11.47 9.72 15.07
CA MET A 29 11.95 10.13 13.74
C MET A 29 13.47 9.91 13.60
N GLN A 30 14.21 10.04 14.70
CA GLN A 30 15.65 9.76 14.75
C GLN A 30 15.95 8.26 14.59
N GLN A 31 15.14 7.40 15.23
CA GLN A 31 15.27 5.94 15.11
C GLN A 31 14.92 5.46 13.70
N LEU A 32 13.91 6.08 13.07
CA LEU A 32 13.51 5.78 11.69
C LEU A 32 14.65 6.09 10.72
N LEU A 33 15.34 7.22 10.89
CA LEU A 33 16.51 7.57 10.08
C LEU A 33 17.68 6.60 10.34
N ALA A 34 17.93 6.23 11.60
CA ALA A 34 18.95 5.25 11.97
C ALA A 34 18.68 3.86 11.36
N LEU A 35 17.40 3.46 11.31
CA LEU A 35 16.92 2.22 10.68
C LEU A 35 17.13 2.21 9.16
N ILE A 36 16.84 3.32 8.48
CA ILE A 36 17.07 3.48 7.04
C ILE A 36 18.58 3.48 6.74
N LEU A 37 19.38 4.15 7.57
CA LEU A 37 20.84 4.18 7.46
C LEU A 37 21.53 2.92 8.00
N ARG A 38 20.74 1.90 8.40
CA ARG A 38 21.21 0.59 8.87
C ARG A 38 22.22 0.69 10.01
N GLN A 39 22.01 1.64 10.90
CA GLN A 39 22.83 1.80 12.11
C GLN A 39 22.46 0.72 13.13
N GLU A 40 23.48 0.11 13.74
CA GLU A 40 23.36 -0.98 14.73
C GLU A 40 22.77 -0.52 16.09
N ASN A 41 22.55 0.79 16.29
CA ASN A 41 22.19 1.37 17.59
C ASN A 41 20.69 1.25 17.95
N VAL A 42 19.91 0.48 17.17
CA VAL A 42 18.46 0.32 17.33
C VAL A 42 18.15 -1.11 17.79
N PRO A 43 17.28 -1.33 18.81
CA PRO A 43 16.96 -2.67 19.28
C PRO A 43 16.42 -3.58 18.18
N VAL A 44 16.82 -4.86 18.20
CA VAL A 44 16.54 -5.86 17.15
C VAL A 44 15.04 -6.02 16.86
N GLN A 45 14.19 -5.88 17.88
CA GLN A 45 12.73 -5.97 17.73
C GLN A 45 12.17 -4.87 16.82
N GLU A 46 12.63 -3.63 16.98
CA GLU A 46 12.22 -2.51 16.13
C GLU A 46 12.69 -2.69 14.69
N GLN A 47 13.89 -3.26 14.50
CA GLN A 47 14.41 -3.60 13.17
C GLN A 47 13.55 -4.64 12.45
N ILE A 48 13.18 -5.71 13.14
CA ILE A 48 12.30 -6.76 12.60
C ILE A 48 10.94 -6.16 12.24
N VAL A 49 10.32 -5.40 13.14
CA VAL A 49 9.01 -4.79 12.90
C VAL A 49 9.06 -3.85 11.69
N PHE A 50 10.08 -3.01 11.58
CA PHE A 50 10.20 -2.10 10.45
C PHE A 50 10.42 -2.85 9.13
N TRP A 51 11.46 -3.68 9.05
CA TRP A 51 11.88 -4.31 7.78
C TRP A 51 11.03 -5.50 7.36
N GLN A 52 10.54 -6.32 8.28
CA GLN A 52 9.80 -7.56 7.96
C GLN A 52 8.28 -7.39 8.02
N ILE A 53 7.77 -6.32 8.66
CA ILE A 53 6.32 -6.12 8.80
C ILE A 53 5.88 -4.83 8.09
N ARG A 54 6.46 -3.68 8.43
CA ARG A 54 5.99 -2.38 7.91
C ARG A 54 6.34 -2.17 6.44
N VAL A 55 7.62 -2.30 6.08
CA VAL A 55 8.10 -2.11 4.71
C VAL A 55 7.34 -2.98 3.69
N PRO A 56 7.22 -4.32 3.86
CA PRO A 56 6.49 -5.14 2.91
C PRO A 56 5.00 -4.76 2.81
N ARG A 57 4.36 -4.36 3.92
CA ARG A 57 2.97 -3.90 3.92
C ARG A 57 2.79 -2.58 3.16
N ILE A 58 3.69 -1.62 3.34
CA ILE A 58 3.66 -0.34 2.61
C ILE A 58 3.82 -0.59 1.11
N LEU A 59 4.79 -1.43 0.72
CA LEU A 59 4.99 -1.80 -0.68
C LEU A 59 3.76 -2.48 -1.27
N ALA A 60 3.18 -3.46 -0.56
CA ALA A 60 1.96 -4.13 -1.00
C ALA A 60 0.81 -3.14 -1.21
N ALA A 61 0.60 -2.19 -0.29
CA ALA A 61 -0.43 -1.17 -0.41
C ALA A 61 -0.20 -0.24 -1.63
N LEU A 62 1.05 0.16 -1.90
CA LEU A 62 1.39 0.96 -3.08
C LEU A 62 1.11 0.22 -4.38
N PHE A 63 1.54 -1.04 -4.49
CA PHE A 63 1.29 -1.87 -5.67
C PHE A 63 -0.20 -2.13 -5.88
N LEU A 64 -0.94 -2.45 -4.82
CA LEU A 64 -2.37 -2.71 -4.89
C LEU A 64 -3.14 -1.44 -5.31
N GLY A 65 -2.81 -0.29 -4.73
CA GLY A 65 -3.41 0.99 -5.09
C GLY A 65 -3.14 1.38 -6.54
N ALA A 66 -1.90 1.21 -7.02
CA ALA A 66 -1.54 1.47 -8.41
C ALA A 66 -2.29 0.54 -9.39
N ALA A 67 -2.40 -0.75 -9.06
CA ALA A 67 -3.13 -1.72 -9.87
C ALA A 67 -4.63 -1.39 -9.94
N LEU A 68 -5.25 -1.05 -8.80
CA LEU A 68 -6.68 -0.67 -8.75
C LEU A 68 -6.96 0.64 -9.50
N ALA A 69 -6.09 1.64 -9.37
CA ALA A 69 -6.19 2.89 -10.12
C ALA A 69 -6.04 2.66 -11.64
N GLY A 70 -5.07 1.83 -12.05
CA GLY A 70 -4.86 1.44 -13.44
C GLY A 70 -6.06 0.68 -14.03
N ALA A 71 -6.61 -0.28 -13.30
CA ALA A 71 -7.82 -0.98 -13.69
C ALA A 71 -9.00 0.01 -13.84
N GLY A 72 -9.27 0.83 -12.83
CA GLY A 72 -10.37 1.79 -12.84
C GLY A 72 -10.30 2.78 -14.00
N THR A 73 -9.14 3.38 -14.24
CA THR A 73 -8.94 4.31 -15.37
C THR A 73 -9.15 3.64 -16.73
N THR A 74 -8.69 2.39 -16.89
CA THR A 74 -8.89 1.61 -18.13
C THR A 74 -10.37 1.32 -18.36
N TYR A 75 -11.11 0.93 -17.32
CA TYR A 75 -12.55 0.66 -17.42
C TYR A 75 -13.37 1.91 -17.70
N GLN A 76 -13.08 3.01 -16.99
CA GLN A 76 -13.72 4.29 -17.24
C GLN A 76 -13.48 4.77 -18.68
N GLY A 77 -12.28 4.53 -19.23
CA GLY A 77 -11.95 4.82 -20.64
C GLY A 77 -12.70 3.92 -21.64
N MET A 78 -12.78 2.62 -21.38
CA MET A 78 -13.45 1.66 -22.26
C MET A 78 -14.96 1.92 -22.37
N PHE A 79 -15.62 2.14 -21.24
CA PHE A 79 -17.06 2.40 -21.19
C PHE A 79 -17.41 3.88 -21.40
N ARG A 80 -16.40 4.76 -21.45
CA ARG A 80 -16.56 6.22 -21.50
C ARG A 80 -17.53 6.75 -20.44
N ASN A 81 -17.52 6.10 -19.27
CA ASN A 81 -18.41 6.41 -18.17
C ASN A 81 -17.57 6.52 -16.88
N PRO A 82 -17.41 7.73 -16.33
CA PRO A 82 -16.58 7.94 -15.13
C PRO A 82 -17.17 7.29 -13.86
N LEU A 83 -18.41 6.81 -13.89
CA LEU A 83 -19.07 6.14 -12.77
C LEU A 83 -18.87 4.62 -12.77
N VAL A 84 -18.20 4.05 -13.77
CA VAL A 84 -17.95 2.61 -13.84
C VAL A 84 -16.80 2.24 -12.91
N SER A 85 -17.04 1.22 -12.06
CA SER A 85 -16.01 0.59 -11.24
C SER A 85 -15.63 -0.79 -11.79
N PRO A 86 -14.36 -1.23 -11.61
CA PRO A 86 -13.87 -2.55 -12.05
C PRO A 86 -14.59 -3.74 -11.38
N ASP A 87 -15.27 -3.52 -10.26
CA ASP A 87 -15.86 -4.59 -9.43
C ASP A 87 -16.99 -5.37 -10.13
N ILE A 88 -17.53 -4.83 -11.23
CA ILE A 88 -18.72 -5.35 -11.93
C ILE A 88 -18.42 -6.62 -12.73
N LEU A 89 -17.15 -6.92 -13.03
CA LEU A 89 -16.77 -8.06 -13.89
C LEU A 89 -16.64 -9.40 -13.16
N GLY A 90 -17.00 -9.47 -11.88
CA GLY A 90 -17.01 -10.73 -11.11
C GLY A 90 -15.64 -11.21 -10.65
N VAL A 91 -14.55 -10.47 -10.92
CA VAL A 91 -13.20 -10.79 -10.44
C VAL A 91 -13.16 -10.84 -8.90
N SER A 92 -13.80 -9.88 -8.22
CA SER A 92 -13.89 -9.85 -6.77
C SER A 92 -14.68 -11.04 -6.20
N ALA A 93 -15.75 -11.46 -6.89
CA ALA A 93 -16.53 -12.64 -6.51
C ALA A 93 -15.73 -13.95 -6.70
N GLY A 94 -15.00 -14.08 -7.81
CA GLY A 94 -14.12 -15.22 -8.07
C GLY A 94 -12.94 -15.31 -7.09
N ALA A 95 -12.31 -14.19 -6.77
CA ALA A 95 -11.25 -14.12 -5.75
C ALA A 95 -11.79 -14.49 -4.36
N GLY A 96 -12.98 -14.02 -4.00
CA GLY A 96 -13.66 -14.37 -2.75
C GLY A 96 -13.98 -15.86 -2.65
N LEU A 97 -14.56 -16.44 -3.71
CA LEU A 97 -14.82 -17.88 -3.77
C LEU A 97 -13.52 -18.69 -3.64
N GLY A 98 -12.47 -18.29 -4.35
CA GLY A 98 -11.15 -18.93 -4.28
C GLY A 98 -10.54 -18.86 -2.89
N ALA A 99 -10.63 -17.70 -2.22
CA ALA A 99 -10.18 -17.54 -0.84
C ALA A 99 -10.95 -18.44 0.13
N CYS A 100 -12.29 -18.49 0.03
CA CYS A 100 -13.12 -19.38 0.84
C CYS A 100 -12.76 -20.85 0.60
N ALA A 101 -12.60 -21.27 -0.66
CA ALA A 101 -12.22 -22.62 -1.02
C ALA A 101 -10.84 -23.00 -0.45
N ALA A 102 -9.86 -22.10 -0.55
CA ALA A 102 -8.53 -22.30 0.02
C ALA A 102 -8.54 -22.38 1.55
N ILE A 103 -9.41 -21.63 2.23
CA ILE A 103 -9.56 -21.69 3.70
C ILE A 103 -10.24 -22.98 4.14
N LEU A 104 -11.20 -23.48 3.36
CA LEU A 104 -11.99 -24.67 3.72
C LEU A 104 -11.30 -26.00 3.39
N TRP A 105 -10.56 -26.03 2.29
CA TRP A 105 -9.95 -27.26 1.76
C TRP A 105 -8.42 -27.25 1.70
N GLY A 106 -7.78 -26.11 1.92
CA GLY A 106 -6.32 -25.98 2.07
C GLY A 106 -5.89 -26.06 3.52
#